data_AF-L0K729-F1
#
_entry.id   AF-L0K729-F1
#
_cell.length_a   1.000
_cell.length_b   1.000
_cell.length_c   1.000
_cell.angle_alpha   90.00
_cell.angle_beta   90.00
_cell.angle_gamma   90.00
#
_symmetry.space_group_name_H-M   'P 1'
#
loop_
_entity.id
_entity.type
_entity.pdbx_description
1 polymer ?
#
loop_
_entity_poly.entity_id
_entity_poly.type
_entity_poly.pdbx_seq_one_letter_code
_entity_poly.pdbx_strand_id
1 'polypeptide(L)'
;MDEHKRRSPQEKMQIVLEALQSSNISETCRKHRIYENQFYQWKEKMLDSANTVFQHKNKRDPEKEQLKQEVSAFLLSLEISFLKDF
;
A
#
# COMPACT_ATOMS: atom_id res chain seq x y z
N MET A 1 15.28 28.44 -4.35
CA MET A 1 14.23 27.73 -3.59
C MET A 1 13.77 26.58 -4.45
N ASP A 2 14.33 25.40 -4.24
CA ASP A 2 13.97 24.21 -5.00
C ASP A 2 12.53 23.82 -4.67
N GLU A 3 11.68 23.87 -5.69
CA GLU A 3 10.27 23.52 -5.58
C GLU A 3 10.13 22.07 -5.12
N HIS A 4 9.53 21.86 -3.95
CA HIS A 4 9.25 20.51 -3.45
C HIS A 4 8.15 19.86 -4.30
N LYS A 5 8.55 19.29 -5.43
CA LYS A 5 7.65 18.51 -6.30
C LYS A 5 7.11 17.33 -5.49
N ARG A 6 5.81 17.37 -5.18
CA ARG A 6 5.11 16.23 -4.57
C ARG A 6 5.02 15.10 -5.60
N ARG A 7 5.75 14.01 -5.34
CA ARG A 7 5.70 12.79 -6.16
C ARG A 7 4.66 11.82 -5.64
N SER A 8 3.95 11.18 -6.57
CA SER A 8 3.00 10.12 -6.26
C SER A 8 3.72 8.89 -5.67
N PRO A 9 3.02 8.01 -4.91
CA PRO A 9 3.62 6.77 -4.40
C PRO A 9 4.20 5.89 -5.52
N GLN A 10 3.50 5.79 -6.65
CA GLN A 10 3.92 5.02 -7.81
C GLN A 10 5.21 5.58 -8.43
N GLU A 11 5.30 6.90 -8.59
CA GLU A 11 6.50 7.56 -9.13
C GLU A 11 7.72 7.30 -8.23
N LYS A 12 7.55 7.39 -6.90
CA LYS A 12 8.63 7.07 -5.95
C LYS A 12 9.12 5.64 -6.10
N MET A 13 8.18 4.67 -6.23
CA MET A 13 8.51 3.27 -6.42
C MET A 13 9.30 3.04 -7.71
N GLN A 14 8.86 3.61 -8.84
CA GLN A 14 9.56 3.49 -10.12
C GLN A 14 10.99 4.02 -10.04
N ILE A 15 11.20 5.18 -9.42
CA ILE A 15 12.53 5.78 -9.26
C ILE A 15 13.42 4.88 -8.39
N VAL A 16 12.90 4.34 -7.28
CA VAL A 16 13.66 3.43 -6.42
C VAL A 16 14.06 2.17 -7.18
N LEU A 17 13.16 1.56 -7.95
CA LEU A 17 13.45 0.37 -8.74
C LEU A 17 14.50 0.64 -9.84
N GLU A 18 14.37 1.75 -10.56
CA GLU A 18 15.36 2.14 -11.57
C GLU A 18 16.75 2.35 -10.95
N ALA A 19 16.82 3.00 -9.79
CA ALA A 19 18.09 3.23 -9.09
C ALA A 19 18.71 1.95 -8.53
N LEU A 20 17.90 0.94 -8.18
CA LEU A 20 18.38 -0.38 -7.76
C LEU A 20 18.85 -1.25 -8.93
N GLN A 21 18.28 -1.07 -10.12
CA GLN A 21 18.70 -1.74 -11.35
C GLN A 21 19.94 -1.08 -11.99
N SER A 22 20.11 0.21 -11.76
CA SER A 22 21.28 0.98 -12.20
C SER A 22 22.52 0.63 -11.38
N SER A 23 23.68 0.57 -12.04
CA SER A 23 24.98 0.49 -11.37
C SER A 23 25.37 1.78 -10.62
N ASN A 24 24.66 2.89 -10.88
CA ASN A 24 24.95 4.20 -10.32
C ASN A 24 23.69 4.92 -9.81
N ILE A 25 23.52 4.97 -8.49
CA ILE A 25 22.39 5.61 -7.81
C ILE A 25 22.41 7.13 -7.99
N SER A 26 23.60 7.75 -7.97
CA SER A 26 23.73 9.21 -8.07
C SER A 26 23.32 9.71 -9.45
N GLU A 27 23.57 8.95 -10.52
CA GLU A 27 23.08 9.26 -11.86
C GLU A 27 21.56 9.20 -11.95
N THR A 28 20.93 8.16 -11.39
CA THR A 28 19.46 8.06 -11.34
C THR A 28 18.86 9.20 -10.51
N CYS A 29 19.49 9.58 -9.40
CA CYS A 29 19.04 10.72 -8.58
C CYS A 29 19.08 12.04 -9.37
N ARG A 30 20.16 12.29 -10.14
CA ARG A 30 20.28 13.46 -11.01
C ARG A 30 19.23 13.46 -12.12
N LYS A 31 19.02 12.33 -12.80
CA LYS A 31 18.03 12.17 -13.87
C LYS A 31 16.62 12.52 -13.38
N HIS A 32 16.27 12.04 -12.19
CA HIS A 32 14.95 12.28 -11.60
C HIS A 32 14.86 13.57 -10.78
N ARG A 33 15.94 14.35 -10.69
CA ARG A 33 16.05 15.56 -9.85
C ARG A 33 15.58 15.28 -8.41
N ILE A 34 16.19 14.29 -7.79
CA ILE A 34 16.03 13.96 -6.37
C ILE A 34 17.38 14.03 -5.66
N TYR A 35 17.32 14.35 -4.37
CA TYR A 35 18.49 14.23 -3.50
C TYR A 35 18.67 12.76 -3.10
N GLU A 36 19.93 12.32 -2.95
CA GLU A 36 20.25 10.94 -2.57
C GLU A 36 19.61 10.53 -1.24
N ASN A 37 19.52 11.47 -0.28
CA ASN A 37 18.81 11.24 0.99
C ASN A 37 17.32 10.88 0.77
N GLN A 38 16.63 11.52 -0.18
CA GLN A 38 15.25 11.16 -0.51
C GLN A 38 15.14 9.75 -1.09
N PHE A 39 16.09 9.36 -1.95
CA PHE A 39 16.15 8.00 -2.47
C PHE A 39 16.29 6.97 -1.34
N TYR A 40 17.26 7.16 -0.43
CA TYR A 40 17.48 6.22 0.68
C TYR A 40 16.26 6.13 1.60
N GLN A 41 15.61 7.25 1.91
CA GLN A 41 14.36 7.26 2.68
C GLN A 41 13.23 6.47 1.99
N TRP A 42 13.07 6.60 0.68
CA TRP A 42 12.04 5.85 -0.05
C TRP A 42 12.40 4.37 -0.17
N LYS A 43 13.67 4.05 -0.38
CA LYS A 43 14.17 2.67 -0.41
C LYS A 43 13.90 1.96 0.91
N GLU A 44 14.22 2.58 2.05
CA GLU A 44 14.00 2.01 3.37
C GLU A 44 12.51 1.74 3.61
N LYS A 45 11.65 2.72 3.34
CA LYS A 45 10.18 2.56 3.45
C LYS A 45 9.64 1.45 2.57
N MET A 46 10.19 1.28 1.36
CA MET A 46 9.78 0.22 0.44
C MET A 46 10.17 -1.16 0.97
N LEU A 47 11.38 -1.31 1.51
CA LEU A 47 11.87 -2.59 2.07
C LEU A 47 11.11 -2.98 3.35
N ASP A 48 10.82 -2.02 4.22
CA ASP A 48 10.03 -2.24 5.43
C ASP A 48 8.59 -2.69 5.10
N SER A 49 7.98 -2.03 4.12
CA SER A 49 6.66 -2.42 3.60
C SER A 49 6.70 -3.82 2.96
N ALA A 50 7.75 -4.14 2.20
CA ALA A 50 7.90 -5.45 1.57
C ALA A 50 8.00 -6.56 2.62
N ASN A 51 8.79 -6.35 3.68
CA ASN A 51 8.87 -7.29 4.80
C ASN A 51 7.49 -7.53 5.41
N THR A 52 6.69 -6.48 5.64
CA THR A 52 5.32 -6.60 6.17
C THR A 52 4.36 -7.33 5.22
N VAL A 53 4.50 -7.12 3.90
CA VAL A 53 3.70 -7.82 2.88
C VAL A 53 4.02 -9.31 2.85
N PHE A 54 5.29 -9.71 2.94
CA PHE A 54 5.67 -11.12 2.97
C PHE A 54 5.45 -11.77 4.35
N GLN A 55 5.40 -10.97 5.42
CA GLN A 55 5.07 -11.41 6.77
C GLN A 55 3.56 -11.59 7.01
N HIS A 56 2.69 -11.32 6.02
CA HIS A 56 1.28 -11.67 6.10
C HIS A 56 1.09 -13.20 6.18
N LYS A 57 1.38 -13.78 7.35
CA LYS A 57 0.59 -14.88 7.86
C LYS A 57 -0.85 -14.38 7.83
N ASN A 58 -1.74 -15.16 7.26
CA ASN A 58 -3.20 -14.98 7.30
C ASN A 58 -3.66 -14.71 8.75
N LYS A 59 -3.50 -13.48 9.25
CA LYS A 59 -4.09 -13.05 10.49
C LYS A 59 -5.55 -12.87 10.12
N ARG A 60 -6.33 -13.94 10.34
CA ARG A 60 -7.77 -13.84 10.49
C ARG A 60 -7.98 -12.74 11.51
N ASP A 61 -8.45 -11.60 11.06
CA ASP A 61 -8.87 -10.52 11.94
C ASP A 61 -10.25 -10.95 12.45
N PRO A 62 -10.34 -11.43 13.70
CA PRO A 62 -11.57 -12.06 14.19
C PRO A 62 -12.71 -11.05 14.24
N GLU A 63 -12.41 -9.78 14.51
CA GLU A 63 -13.37 -8.67 14.53
C GLU A 63 -13.93 -8.41 13.12
N LYS A 64 -13.07 -8.33 12.10
CA LYS A 64 -13.53 -8.17 10.70
C LYS A 64 -14.37 -9.35 10.22
N GLU A 65 -14.07 -10.56 10.65
CA GLU A 65 -14.82 -11.74 10.24
C GLU A 65 -16.16 -11.85 10.98
N GLN A 66 -16.20 -11.47 12.27
CA GLN A 66 -17.45 -11.29 13.02
C GLN A 66 -18.33 -10.22 12.39
N LEU A 67 -17.75 -9.07 12.03
CA LEU A 67 -18.49 -7.97 11.40
C LEU A 67 -19.12 -8.39 10.07
N LYS A 68 -18.40 -9.18 9.25
CA LYS A 68 -18.96 -9.75 8.02
C LYS A 68 -20.11 -10.71 8.30
N GLN A 69 -19.99 -11.54 9.34
CA GLN A 69 -21.05 -12.48 9.72
C GLN A 69 -22.29 -11.72 10.19
N GLU A 70 -22.14 -10.68 11.02
CA GLU A 70 -23.26 -9.84 11.48
C GLU A 70 -23.97 -9.13 10.33
N VAL A 71 -23.20 -8.51 9.43
CA VAL A 71 -23.76 -7.87 8.22
C VAL A 71 -24.49 -8.90 7.36
N SER A 72 -23.91 -10.08 7.17
CA SER A 72 -24.55 -11.15 6.37
C SER A 72 -25.84 -11.66 7.00
N ALA A 73 -25.86 -11.85 8.32
CA ALA A 73 -27.03 -12.32 9.06
C ALA A 73 -28.14 -11.27 9.05
N PHE A 74 -27.78 -9.99 9.18
CA PHE A 74 -28.72 -8.88 9.11
C PHE A 74 -29.40 -8.78 7.73
N LEU A 75 -28.62 -8.91 6.65
CA LEU A 75 -29.16 -8.88 5.29
C LEU A 75 -30.09 -10.07 5.02
N LEU A 76 -29.71 -11.28 5.47
CA LEU A 76 -30.55 -12.48 5.34
C LEU A 76 -31.86 -12.33 6.13
N SER A 77 -31.80 -11.75 7.32
CA SER A 77 -32.98 -11.49 8.16
C SER A 77 -33.92 -10.48 7.51
N LEU A 78 -33.40 -9.41 6.93
CA LEU A 78 -34.22 -8.42 6.23
C LEU A 78 -34.90 -9.03 5.00
N GLU A 79 -34.19 -9.85 4.24
CA GLU A 79 -34.73 -10.54 3.07
C GLU A 79 -35.85 -11.51 3.45
N ILE A 80 -35.69 -12.27 4.54
CA ILE A 80 -36.73 -13.18 5.06
C ILE A 80 -37.96 -12.41 5.57
N SER A 81 -37.77 -11.29 6.27
CA SER A 81 -38.89 -10.44 6.72
C SER A 81 -39.65 -9.89 5.51
N PHE A 82 -38.94 -9.32 4.54
CA PHE A 82 -39.54 -8.76 3.33
C PHE A 82 -40.34 -9.80 2.52
N LEU A 83 -39.90 -11.06 2.50
CA LEU A 83 -40.59 -12.16 1.80
C LEU A 83 -41.78 -12.74 2.57
N LYS A 84 -41.91 -12.49 3.88
CA LYS A 84 -43.07 -12.92 4.69
C LYS A 84 -44.24 -11.94 4.68
N ASP A 85 -43.99 -10.71 4.25
CA ASP A 85 -44.99 -9.64 4.15
C ASP A 85 -45.75 -9.63 2.80
N PHE A 86 -45.55 -10.64 1.94
CA PHE A 86 -46.30 -10.94 0.72
C PHE A 86 -47.05 -12.28 0.83
#